data_AF-A0A945L6E2-F1
#
_entry.id   AF-A0A945L6E2-F1
#
_cell.length_a   1.000
_cell.length_b   1.000
_cell.length_c   1.000
_cell.angle_alpha   90.00
_cell.angle_beta   90.00
_cell.angle_gamma   90.00
#
_symmetry.space_group_name_H-M   'P 1'
#
loop_
_entity.id
_entity.type
_entity.pdbx_description
1 polymer ?
#
loop_
_entity_poly.entity_id
_entity_poly.type
_entity_poly.pdbx_seq_one_letter_code
_entity_poly.pdbx_strand_id
1 'polypeptide(L)'
;MSSDVSPSPPRSEELVHDAVIRLAGNSQDGIQSIGGFLARLAGRSAQEVMTYMTIPATISGGPSIFQVRMGSGEVLSAGDEADVLVAFYQHSYENHIDQLKDGGILLYDSDHVEPKEEDKKYLKVGVSIAALTVEALGGSAREKGKNLFTLGLLARIFRLDVEKLRGIFKDRFGGKSEDILRNANLAFDSGYSFPIDNVLDRYYSFQAPDESGPPQVTMDGNTAITLGLLTGGVRYGSGYPITPWSTIMEMLRAQLPKYGGLFVQAEDELAAVSIAIGFAYSGRLAITGSSGPGISLKQEALGWATMAEIPLVVINVQRGGPSTGLPTNVEQSDLLQAIYGS
;
A
#
# COMPACT_ATOMS: atom_id res chain seq x y z
N MET A 1 3.77 -29.10 36.79
CA MET A 1 3.37 -27.73 37.17
C MET A 1 3.59 -26.86 35.95
N SER A 2 2.52 -26.60 35.21
CA SER A 2 2.52 -25.76 34.01
C SER A 2 2.60 -24.30 34.47
N SER A 3 3.69 -23.62 34.15
CA SER A 3 3.83 -22.18 34.41
C SER A 3 3.07 -21.42 33.34
N ASP A 4 1.83 -21.06 33.65
CA ASP A 4 1.04 -20.06 32.93
C ASP A 4 1.76 -18.71 33.07
N VAL A 5 2.55 -18.35 32.07
CA VAL A 5 3.12 -17.00 31.96
C VAL A 5 2.06 -16.15 31.26
N SER A 6 1.10 -15.67 32.04
CA SER A 6 0.26 -14.56 31.60
C SER A 6 1.13 -13.30 31.54
N PRO A 7 1.11 -12.53 30.42
CA PRO A 7 1.85 -11.29 30.34
C PRO A 7 1.32 -10.30 31.39
N SER A 8 2.24 -9.62 32.05
CA SER A 8 1.94 -8.57 33.04
C SER A 8 1.03 -7.50 32.44
N PRO A 9 0.02 -6.98 33.17
CA PRO A 9 -0.80 -5.89 32.66
C PRO A 9 0.07 -4.62 32.50
N PRO A 10 -0.10 -3.85 31.41
CA PRO A 10 0.74 -2.69 31.13
C PRO A 10 0.44 -1.50 32.04
N ARG A 11 1.42 -0.59 32.17
CA ARG A 11 1.39 0.54 33.12
C ARG A 11 0.47 1.70 32.72
N SER A 12 0.11 1.86 31.44
CA SER A 12 -0.97 2.76 30.98
C SER A 12 -1.39 2.49 29.53
N GLU A 13 -2.70 2.44 29.27
CA GLU A 13 -3.30 2.36 27.92
C GLU A 13 -3.71 3.74 27.43
N GLU A 14 -3.30 4.09 26.22
CA GLU A 14 -3.60 5.37 25.58
C GLU A 14 -4.59 5.15 24.42
N LEU A 15 -5.78 5.75 24.53
CA LEU A 15 -6.77 5.73 23.46
C LEU A 15 -6.42 6.77 22.40
N VAL A 16 -6.13 6.33 21.19
CA VAL A 16 -5.78 7.20 20.06
C VAL A 16 -6.92 7.27 19.06
N HIS A 17 -7.16 8.47 18.52
CA HIS A 17 -8.13 8.67 17.46
C HIS A 17 -7.57 8.15 16.12
N ASP A 18 -6.32 8.48 15.81
CA ASP A 18 -5.59 7.98 14.66
C ASP A 18 -4.10 7.83 14.93
N ALA A 19 -3.40 7.12 14.05
CA ALA A 19 -1.96 6.97 14.10
C ALA A 19 -1.39 6.81 12.70
N VAL A 20 -0.32 7.56 12.42
CA VAL A 20 0.48 7.47 11.20
C VAL A 20 1.69 6.60 11.48
N ILE A 21 1.75 5.44 10.83
CA ILE A 21 2.86 4.49 10.91
C ILE A 21 3.61 4.54 9.59
N ARG A 22 4.87 4.98 9.62
CA ARG A 22 5.76 4.98 8.45
C ARG A 22 6.77 3.85 8.56
N LEU A 23 6.82 3.01 7.54
CA LEU A 23 7.75 1.91 7.36
C LEU A 23 8.79 2.35 6.33
N ALA A 24 10.06 2.39 6.71
CA ALA A 24 11.16 2.82 5.86
C ALA A 24 12.22 1.71 5.75
N GLY A 25 12.50 1.28 4.53
CA GLY A 25 13.40 0.16 4.24
C GLY A 25 13.69 0.05 2.75
N ASN A 26 14.12 -1.12 2.31
CA ASN A 26 14.25 -1.43 0.90
C ASN A 26 12.97 -2.10 0.37
N SER A 27 12.69 -1.96 -0.93
CA SER A 27 11.54 -2.60 -1.59
C SER A 27 11.45 -4.11 -1.35
N GLN A 28 12.58 -4.79 -1.13
CA GLN A 28 12.69 -6.22 -0.89
C GLN A 28 12.27 -6.66 0.52
N ASP A 29 12.24 -5.75 1.50
CA ASP A 29 11.94 -6.10 2.90
C ASP A 29 10.46 -6.40 3.15
N GLY A 30 9.62 -6.21 2.14
CA GLY A 30 8.18 -6.45 2.24
C GLY A 30 7.45 -5.40 3.07
N ILE A 31 7.99 -4.17 3.19
CA ILE A 31 7.32 -3.03 3.87
C ILE A 31 5.91 -2.77 3.30
N GLN A 32 5.73 -2.92 1.98
CA GLN A 32 4.44 -2.79 1.32
C GLN A 32 3.45 -3.88 1.76
N SER A 33 3.96 -5.06 2.11
CA SER A 33 3.12 -6.15 2.60
C SER A 33 2.60 -5.86 4.00
N ILE A 34 3.42 -5.28 4.89
CA ILE A 34 2.98 -4.85 6.23
C ILE A 34 1.84 -3.84 6.08
N GLY A 35 2.06 -2.80 5.27
CA GLY A 35 1.08 -1.77 4.97
C GLY A 35 -0.24 -2.33 4.45
N GLY A 36 -0.17 -3.25 3.48
CA GLY A 36 -1.36 -3.94 2.96
C GLY A 36 -2.09 -4.81 3.99
N PHE A 37 -1.38 -5.42 4.93
CA PHE A 37 -2.01 -6.16 6.04
C PHE A 37 -2.72 -5.21 7.01
N LEU A 38 -2.07 -4.11 7.39
CA LEU A 38 -2.64 -3.10 8.27
C LEU A 38 -3.88 -2.45 7.64
N ALA A 39 -3.83 -2.10 6.36
CA ALA A 39 -4.99 -1.55 5.65
C ALA A 39 -6.18 -2.52 5.58
N ARG A 40 -5.92 -3.80 5.31
CA ARG A 40 -6.98 -4.83 5.34
C ARG A 40 -7.53 -5.07 6.74
N LEU A 41 -6.67 -4.99 7.76
CA LEU A 41 -7.08 -5.12 9.15
C LEU A 41 -7.99 -3.97 9.57
N ALA A 42 -7.64 -2.73 9.19
CA ALA A 42 -8.45 -1.55 9.42
C ALA A 42 -9.87 -1.75 8.87
N GLY A 43 -9.98 -2.15 7.59
CA GLY A 43 -11.27 -2.45 6.97
C GLY A 43 -12.06 -3.57 7.65
N ARG A 44 -11.40 -4.62 8.16
CA ARG A 44 -12.06 -5.68 8.96
C ARG A 44 -12.42 -5.25 10.38
N SER A 45 -11.89 -4.14 10.83
CA SER A 45 -12.08 -3.61 12.19
C SER A 45 -12.96 -2.39 12.24
N ALA A 46 -13.66 -2.08 11.13
CA ALA A 46 -14.48 -0.86 10.99
C ALA A 46 -13.68 0.41 11.33
N GLN A 47 -12.40 0.41 10.95
CA GLN A 47 -11.50 1.56 11.05
C GLN A 47 -11.25 2.10 9.66
N GLU A 48 -11.10 3.41 9.58
CA GLU A 48 -10.70 4.07 8.35
C GLU A 48 -9.19 3.97 8.15
N VAL A 49 -8.78 3.91 6.88
CA VAL A 49 -7.37 3.82 6.53
C VAL A 49 -7.04 4.57 5.25
N MET A 50 -5.95 5.31 5.28
CA MET A 50 -5.31 5.86 4.10
C MET A 50 -3.87 5.38 4.03
N THR A 51 -3.44 4.92 2.86
CA THR A 51 -2.07 4.46 2.63
C THR A 51 -1.38 5.33 1.60
N TYR A 52 -0.08 5.53 1.80
CA TYR A 52 0.80 6.17 0.84
C TYR A 52 2.07 5.36 0.71
N MET A 53 2.66 5.33 -0.48
CA MET A 53 3.91 4.62 -0.70
C MET A 53 4.76 5.35 -1.73
N THR A 54 6.07 5.26 -1.56
CA THR A 54 7.02 5.63 -2.60
C THR A 54 7.76 4.39 -3.03
N ILE A 55 7.79 4.14 -4.34
CA ILE A 55 8.50 3.02 -4.93
C ILE A 55 9.64 3.62 -5.77
N PRO A 56 10.87 3.08 -5.66
CA PRO A 56 11.93 3.49 -6.56
C PRO A 56 11.53 3.17 -8.00
N ALA A 57 11.97 3.99 -8.95
CA ALA A 57 11.72 3.75 -10.37
C ALA A 57 12.48 2.52 -10.91
N THR A 58 13.47 2.01 -10.16
CA THR A 58 14.31 0.88 -10.53
C THR A 58 13.72 -0.47 -10.09
N ILE A 59 13.62 -1.41 -11.03
CA ILE A 59 13.12 -2.77 -10.78
C ILE A 59 14.03 -3.54 -9.82
N SER A 60 15.33 -3.22 -9.78
CA SER A 60 16.32 -3.81 -8.87
C SER A 60 16.05 -3.51 -7.38
N GLY A 61 15.05 -2.69 -7.07
CA GLY A 61 14.74 -2.22 -5.73
C GLY A 61 15.51 -0.97 -5.35
N GLY A 62 15.57 -0.70 -4.05
CA GLY A 62 16.13 0.51 -3.47
C GLY A 62 15.30 0.99 -2.27
N PRO A 63 15.67 2.13 -1.68
CA PRO A 63 14.92 2.74 -0.59
C PRO A 63 13.47 2.99 -1.00
N SER A 64 12.55 2.63 -0.12
CA SER A 64 11.11 2.75 -0.31
C SER A 64 10.48 3.05 1.04
N ILE A 65 9.39 3.82 1.02
CA ILE A 65 8.54 3.98 2.19
C ILE A 65 7.15 3.43 1.93
N PHE A 66 6.55 2.91 2.99
CA PHE A 66 5.13 2.67 3.06
C PHE A 66 4.57 3.34 4.31
N GLN A 67 3.55 4.16 4.15
CA GLN A 67 2.88 4.84 5.23
C GLN A 67 1.43 4.38 5.28
N VAL A 68 0.97 4.10 6.49
CA VAL A 68 -0.41 3.78 6.78
C VAL A 68 -0.89 4.70 7.88
N ARG A 69 -2.01 5.37 7.65
CA ARG A 69 -2.73 6.11 8.68
C ARG A 69 -4.04 5.38 8.95
N MET A 70 -4.21 4.90 10.17
CA MET A 70 -5.42 4.23 10.64
C MET A 70 -6.09 5.09 11.69
N GLY A 71 -7.41 5.09 11.75
CA GLY A 71 -8.14 5.85 12.77
C GLY A 71 -9.60 5.44 12.94
N SER A 72 -10.23 6.00 13.97
CA SER A 72 -11.61 5.75 14.42
C SER A 72 -12.64 6.74 13.84
N GLY A 73 -12.27 7.47 12.79
CA GLY A 73 -13.08 8.48 12.13
C GLY A 73 -12.56 8.75 10.72
N GLU A 74 -13.03 9.81 10.07
CA GLU A 74 -12.73 10.06 8.65
C GLU A 74 -11.21 10.31 8.40
N VAL A 75 -10.55 9.38 7.71
CA VAL A 75 -9.14 9.50 7.32
C VAL A 75 -9.03 9.85 5.83
N LEU A 76 -8.85 11.14 5.53
CA LEU A 76 -8.85 11.65 4.14
C LEU A 76 -7.45 11.87 3.54
N SER A 77 -6.39 11.73 4.32
CA SER A 77 -5.02 11.92 3.87
C SER A 77 -4.07 10.97 4.59
N ALA A 78 -2.93 10.68 3.99
CA ALA A 78 -1.93 9.82 4.62
C ALA A 78 -1.27 10.46 5.84
N GLY A 79 -1.30 11.80 5.97
CA GLY A 79 -0.60 12.58 6.99
C GLY A 79 0.85 12.92 6.60
N ASP A 80 1.36 14.05 7.10
CA ASP A 80 2.70 14.53 6.77
C ASP A 80 3.77 13.90 7.69
N GLU A 81 3.54 13.96 9.00
CA GLU A 81 4.42 13.44 10.04
C GLU A 81 3.95 12.08 10.56
N ALA A 82 4.89 11.22 10.91
CA ALA A 82 4.63 9.91 11.50
C ALA A 82 4.53 9.99 13.02
N ASP A 83 3.61 9.24 13.61
CA ASP A 83 3.59 8.96 15.06
C ASP A 83 4.58 7.83 15.40
N VAL A 84 4.74 6.89 14.47
CA VAL A 84 5.70 5.79 14.57
C VAL A 84 6.51 5.69 13.28
N LEU A 85 7.83 5.77 13.40
CA LEU A 85 8.77 5.47 12.34
C LEU A 85 9.41 4.09 12.59
N VAL A 86 9.24 3.19 11.64
CA VAL A 86 9.93 1.90 11.61
C VAL A 86 11.09 1.98 10.62
N ALA A 87 12.32 1.95 11.12
CA ALA A 87 13.54 2.06 10.31
C ALA A 87 14.30 0.73 10.26
N PHE A 88 14.42 0.15 9.07
CA PHE A 88 15.12 -1.12 8.87
C PHE A 88 16.63 -1.01 8.63
N TYR A 89 17.11 0.17 8.23
CA TYR A 89 18.51 0.44 7.91
C TYR A 89 18.86 1.89 8.24
N GLN A 90 20.16 2.17 8.39
CA GLN A 90 20.66 3.50 8.75
C GLN A 90 20.14 4.61 7.81
N HIS A 91 20.14 4.37 6.50
CA HIS A 91 19.62 5.34 5.53
C HIS A 91 18.11 5.57 5.68
N SER A 92 17.34 4.54 6.10
CA SER A 92 15.91 4.68 6.38
C SER A 92 15.66 5.58 7.59
N TYR A 93 16.52 5.50 8.60
CA TYR A 93 16.48 6.39 9.76
C TYR A 93 16.86 7.81 9.37
N GLU A 94 18.03 8.00 8.75
CA GLU A 94 18.55 9.33 8.42
C GLU A 94 17.65 10.12 7.46
N ASN A 95 17.03 9.46 6.48
CA ASN A 95 16.18 10.14 5.49
C ASN A 95 14.78 10.49 6.01
N HIS A 96 14.33 9.91 7.13
CA HIS A 96 12.94 10.02 7.57
C HIS A 96 12.76 10.45 9.04
N ILE A 97 13.83 10.53 9.83
CA ILE A 97 13.73 10.89 11.25
C ILE A 97 13.17 12.30 11.46
N ASP A 98 13.45 13.24 10.57
CA ASP A 98 12.94 14.62 10.64
C ASP A 98 11.43 14.71 10.38
N GLN A 99 10.80 13.61 9.98
CA GLN A 99 9.36 13.52 9.73
C GLN A 99 8.63 12.70 10.82
N LEU A 100 9.34 12.31 11.89
CA LEU A 100 8.75 11.72 13.09
C LEU A 100 8.36 12.86 14.04
N LYS A 101 7.13 12.83 14.58
CA LYS A 101 6.68 13.84 15.53
C LYS A 101 7.54 13.85 16.79
N ASP A 102 7.68 15.01 17.42
CA ASP A 102 8.22 15.10 18.78
C ASP A 102 7.39 14.22 19.73
N GLY A 103 8.07 13.37 20.50
CA GLY A 103 7.45 12.35 21.35
C GLY A 103 7.02 11.06 20.62
N GLY A 104 7.19 11.00 19.30
CA GLY A 104 6.91 9.82 18.48
C GLY A 104 7.85 8.65 18.76
N ILE A 105 7.49 7.47 18.24
CA ILE A 105 8.23 6.22 18.47
C ILE A 105 9.13 5.93 17.27
N LEU A 106 10.44 5.83 17.53
CA LEU A 106 11.40 5.28 16.59
C LEU A 106 11.60 3.80 16.91
N LEU A 107 10.96 2.92 16.14
CA LEU A 107 11.22 1.49 16.16
C LEU A 107 12.29 1.17 15.11
N TYR A 108 13.41 0.59 15.49
CA TYR A 108 14.51 0.36 14.56
C TYR A 108 15.15 -1.01 14.70
N ASP A 109 15.70 -1.48 13.59
CA ASP A 109 16.52 -2.69 13.56
C ASP A 109 17.91 -2.39 14.16
N SER A 110 18.15 -2.80 15.41
CA SER A 110 19.40 -2.51 16.13
C SER A 110 20.61 -3.17 15.51
N ASP A 111 20.42 -4.14 14.61
CA ASP A 111 21.52 -4.77 13.85
C ASP A 111 22.05 -3.86 12.73
N HIS A 112 21.29 -2.84 12.35
CA HIS A 112 21.54 -2.03 11.15
C HIS A 112 21.40 -0.52 11.33
N VAL A 113 20.93 -0.08 12.50
CA VAL A 113 20.63 1.32 12.80
C VAL A 113 21.25 1.70 14.14
N GLU A 114 22.03 2.78 14.11
CA GLU A 114 22.57 3.45 15.29
C GLU A 114 21.98 4.87 15.36
N PRO A 115 20.91 5.07 16.15
CA PRO A 115 20.31 6.39 16.29
C PRO A 115 21.22 7.33 17.08
N LYS A 116 21.08 8.64 16.85
CA LYS A 116 21.84 9.66 17.60
C LYS A 116 21.40 9.66 19.07
N GLU A 117 22.27 9.25 19.99
CA GLU A 117 21.96 9.14 21.43
C GLU A 117 21.47 10.45 22.06
N GLU A 118 22.05 11.58 21.62
CA GLU A 118 21.75 12.92 22.13
C GLU A 118 20.31 13.37 21.85
N ASP A 119 19.67 12.78 20.83
CA ASP A 119 18.31 13.13 20.45
C ASP A 119 17.30 12.51 21.42
N LYS A 120 16.79 13.32 22.34
CA LYS A 120 15.76 12.91 23.31
C LYS A 120 14.35 13.24 22.87
N LYS A 121 14.16 13.69 21.62
CA LYS A 121 12.84 14.05 21.08
C LYS A 121 11.95 12.83 20.92
N TYR A 122 12.53 11.67 20.64
CA TYR A 122 11.79 10.47 20.25
C TYR A 122 11.98 9.34 21.27
N LEU A 123 10.96 8.50 21.41
CA LEU A 123 11.05 7.26 22.16
C LEU A 123 11.71 6.19 21.27
N LYS A 124 12.95 5.82 21.59
CA LYS A 124 13.76 4.89 20.80
C LYS A 124 13.54 3.46 21.26
N VAL A 125 13.15 2.59 20.34
CA VAL A 125 12.93 1.15 20.58
C VAL A 125 13.81 0.37 19.61
N GLY A 126 14.97 -0.06 20.10
CA GLY A 126 15.89 -0.90 19.36
C GLY A 126 15.52 -2.37 19.49
N VAL A 127 15.27 -3.04 18.38
CA VAL A 127 15.01 -4.48 18.33
C VAL A 127 15.92 -5.09 17.27
N SER A 128 16.55 -6.23 17.56
CA SER A 128 17.39 -6.98 16.60
C SER A 128 16.47 -7.73 15.63
N ILE A 129 15.70 -7.00 14.82
CA ILE A 129 14.58 -7.53 14.02
C ILE A 129 15.10 -8.59 13.06
N ALA A 130 16.21 -8.32 12.37
CA ALA A 130 16.80 -9.27 11.44
C ALA A 130 17.24 -10.55 12.15
N ALA A 131 18.09 -10.47 13.18
CA ALA A 131 18.59 -11.67 13.85
C ALA A 131 17.48 -12.50 14.51
N LEU A 132 16.53 -11.85 15.20
CA LEU A 132 15.41 -12.53 15.87
C LEU A 132 14.47 -13.21 14.87
N THR A 133 14.25 -12.60 13.70
CA THR A 133 13.48 -13.24 12.62
C THR A 133 14.18 -14.51 12.12
N VAL A 134 15.51 -14.46 11.95
CA VAL A 134 16.31 -15.60 11.49
C VAL A 134 16.30 -16.74 12.50
N GLU A 135 16.43 -16.40 13.78
CA GLU A 135 16.36 -17.35 14.89
C GLU A 135 15.00 -18.05 14.92
N ALA A 136 13.91 -17.30 14.82
CA ALA A 136 12.55 -17.83 14.81
C ALA A 136 12.29 -18.80 13.65
N LEU A 137 12.83 -18.52 12.46
CA LEU A 137 12.55 -19.29 11.24
C LEU A 137 13.55 -20.41 10.92
N GLY A 138 14.64 -20.56 11.69
CA GLY A 138 15.54 -21.71 11.60
C GLY A 138 16.55 -21.69 10.44
N GLY A 139 17.06 -20.53 10.03
CA GLY A 139 18.16 -20.43 9.04
C GLY A 139 17.76 -20.63 7.56
N SER A 140 18.60 -20.09 6.64
CA SER A 140 18.40 -19.91 5.18
C SER A 140 17.18 -19.07 4.72
N ALA A 141 16.13 -18.95 5.52
CA ALA A 141 14.99 -18.05 5.30
C ALA A 141 15.32 -16.56 5.57
N ARG A 142 16.60 -16.18 5.43
CA ARG A 142 17.29 -15.13 6.20
C ARG A 142 16.73 -13.71 6.05
N GLU A 143 15.93 -13.46 5.03
CA GLU A 143 15.29 -12.16 4.77
C GLU A 143 13.76 -12.26 4.63
N LYS A 144 13.20 -13.48 4.60
CA LYS A 144 11.76 -13.72 4.37
C LYS A 144 11.05 -13.88 5.70
N GLY A 145 10.57 -12.76 6.25
CA GLY A 145 9.77 -12.77 7.48
C GLY A 145 9.92 -11.51 8.33
N LYS A 146 10.93 -10.67 8.04
CA LYS A 146 11.19 -9.41 8.75
C LYS A 146 9.94 -8.54 8.80
N ASN A 147 9.20 -8.50 7.70
CA ASN A 147 7.92 -7.83 7.61
C ASN A 147 6.86 -8.36 8.60
N LEU A 148 6.72 -9.67 8.72
CA LEU A 148 5.73 -10.28 9.59
C LEU A 148 6.12 -10.19 11.07
N PHE A 149 7.41 -10.31 11.39
CA PHE A 149 7.93 -10.03 12.72
C PHE A 149 7.63 -8.58 13.14
N THR A 150 7.93 -7.63 12.25
CA THR A 150 7.63 -6.21 12.46
C THR A 150 6.12 -5.98 12.61
N LEU A 151 5.29 -6.65 11.81
CA LEU A 151 3.83 -6.60 11.96
C LEU A 151 3.37 -7.14 13.32
N GLY A 152 4.03 -8.17 13.87
CA GLY A 152 3.81 -8.68 15.23
C GLY A 152 4.12 -7.63 16.29
N LEU A 153 5.27 -6.96 16.19
CA LEU A 153 5.63 -5.85 17.09
C LEU A 153 4.58 -4.73 17.04
N LEU A 154 4.19 -4.29 15.84
CA LEU A 154 3.17 -3.26 15.67
C LEU A 154 1.81 -3.72 16.22
N ALA A 155 1.44 -4.98 16.02
CA ALA A 155 0.22 -5.55 16.58
C ALA A 155 0.21 -5.54 18.10
N ARG A 156 1.37 -5.75 18.74
CA ARG A 156 1.51 -5.62 20.19
C ARG A 156 1.42 -4.15 20.64
N ILE A 157 2.15 -3.24 19.98
CA ILE A 157 2.18 -1.80 20.31
C ILE A 157 0.79 -1.16 20.22
N PHE A 158 0.04 -1.49 19.17
CA PHE A 158 -1.28 -0.90 18.87
C PHE A 158 -2.46 -1.80 19.28
N ARG A 159 -2.21 -2.89 20.03
CA ARG A 159 -3.21 -3.88 20.43
C ARG A 159 -4.17 -4.29 19.30
N LEU A 160 -3.58 -4.58 18.14
CA LEU A 160 -4.33 -4.94 16.94
C LEU A 160 -4.99 -6.32 17.09
N ASP A 161 -6.12 -6.52 16.43
CA ASP A 161 -6.86 -7.78 16.45
C ASP A 161 -6.09 -8.91 15.73
N VAL A 162 -5.42 -9.74 16.54
CA VAL A 162 -4.58 -10.85 16.08
C VAL A 162 -5.39 -11.90 15.32
N GLU A 163 -6.63 -12.19 15.74
CA GLU A 163 -7.47 -13.20 15.10
C GLU A 163 -7.86 -12.77 13.67
N LYS A 164 -8.22 -11.49 13.50
CA LYS A 164 -8.47 -10.93 12.17
C LYS A 164 -7.21 -10.96 11.30
N LEU A 165 -6.04 -10.63 11.86
CA LEU A 165 -4.76 -10.72 11.15
C LEU A 165 -4.46 -12.16 10.69
N ARG A 166 -4.65 -13.16 11.55
CA ARG A 166 -4.51 -14.59 11.19
C ARG A 166 -5.47 -14.97 10.06
N GLY A 167 -6.70 -14.47 10.09
CA GLY A 167 -7.64 -14.61 8.98
C GLY A 167 -7.09 -14.03 7.66
N ILE A 168 -6.49 -12.84 7.69
CA ILE A 168 -5.89 -12.21 6.50
C ILE A 168 -4.68 -13.03 6.00
N PHE A 169 -3.86 -13.58 6.90
CA PHE A 169 -2.76 -14.47 6.54
C PHE A 169 -3.25 -15.73 5.85
N LYS A 170 -4.33 -16.34 6.35
CA LYS A 170 -4.97 -17.52 5.74
C LYS A 170 -5.46 -17.21 4.34
N ASP A 171 -6.11 -16.07 4.11
CA ASP A 171 -6.57 -15.70 2.77
C ASP A 171 -5.42 -15.46 1.79
N ARG A 172 -4.29 -14.91 2.26
CA ARG A 172 -3.14 -14.59 1.41
C ARG A 172 -2.21 -15.78 1.13
N PHE A 173 -2.03 -16.65 2.13
CA PHE A 173 -1.03 -17.72 2.09
C PHE A 173 -1.64 -19.13 2.14
N GLY A 174 -2.91 -19.28 2.53
CA GLY A 174 -3.55 -20.59 2.70
C GLY A 174 -3.78 -21.37 1.41
N GLY A 175 -3.85 -20.69 0.25
CA GLY A 175 -3.84 -21.34 -1.06
C GLY A 175 -2.45 -21.78 -1.54
N LYS A 176 -1.40 -21.54 -0.73
CA LYS A 176 -0.02 -21.95 -1.01
C LYS A 176 0.35 -23.17 -0.15
N SER A 177 1.64 -23.44 0.02
CA SER A 177 2.12 -24.49 0.93
C SER A 177 1.78 -24.17 2.39
N GLU A 178 1.40 -25.20 3.17
CA GLU A 178 1.20 -25.11 4.62
C GLU A 178 2.43 -24.54 5.35
N ASP A 179 3.64 -24.85 4.88
CA ASP A 179 4.88 -24.35 5.47
C ASP A 179 4.99 -22.82 5.37
N ILE A 180 4.45 -22.21 4.30
CA ILE A 180 4.48 -20.75 4.12
C ILE A 180 3.59 -20.08 5.15
N LEU A 181 2.37 -20.60 5.35
CA LEU A 181 1.46 -20.06 6.36
C LEU A 181 1.99 -20.30 7.77
N ARG A 182 2.59 -21.47 8.05
CA ARG A 182 3.22 -21.76 9.33
C ARG A 182 4.35 -20.79 9.63
N ASN A 183 5.28 -20.61 8.69
CA ASN A 183 6.41 -19.69 8.85
C ASN A 183 5.94 -18.24 9.00
N ALA A 184 4.88 -17.85 8.28
CA ALA A 184 4.28 -16.53 8.42
C ALA A 184 3.73 -16.27 9.84
N ASN A 185 2.98 -17.24 10.39
CA ASN A 185 2.50 -17.16 11.77
C ASN A 185 3.66 -17.16 12.76
N LEU A 186 4.67 -18.02 12.58
CA LEU A 186 5.81 -18.11 13.47
C LEU A 186 6.60 -16.80 13.55
N ALA A 187 6.87 -16.15 12.42
CA ALA A 187 7.52 -14.85 12.38
C ALA A 187 6.68 -13.77 13.10
N PHE A 188 5.38 -13.74 12.83
CA PHE A 188 4.45 -12.82 13.49
C PHE A 188 4.39 -13.04 15.01
N ASP A 189 4.22 -14.29 15.44
CA ASP A 189 4.10 -14.66 16.85
C ASP A 189 5.38 -14.35 17.63
N SER A 190 6.54 -14.51 17.00
CA SER A 190 7.84 -14.14 17.57
C SER A 190 7.95 -12.64 17.79
N GLY A 191 7.54 -11.83 16.81
CA GLY A 191 7.49 -10.37 16.95
C GLY A 191 6.47 -9.90 17.98
N TYR A 192 5.28 -10.50 17.99
CA TYR A 192 4.22 -10.19 18.94
C TYR A 192 4.58 -10.55 20.39
N SER A 193 5.36 -11.61 20.59
CA SER A 193 5.78 -12.06 21.92
C SER A 193 7.03 -11.35 22.45
N PHE A 194 7.74 -10.60 21.59
CA PHE A 194 8.98 -9.92 21.98
C PHE A 194 8.73 -8.91 23.12
N PRO A 195 9.55 -8.94 24.19
CA PRO A 195 9.33 -8.10 25.37
C PRO A 195 9.73 -6.65 25.11
N ILE A 196 8.81 -5.87 24.54
CA ILE A 196 8.98 -4.41 24.38
C ILE A 196 8.66 -3.64 25.66
N ASP A 197 7.99 -4.26 26.62
CA ASP A 197 7.50 -3.66 27.87
C ASP A 197 8.64 -3.05 28.73
N ASN A 198 9.85 -3.58 28.59
CA ASN A 198 11.04 -3.06 29.26
C ASN A 198 11.56 -1.75 28.64
N VAL A 199 11.08 -1.42 27.44
CA VAL A 199 11.51 -0.29 26.61
C VAL A 199 10.37 0.70 26.37
N LEU A 200 9.12 0.24 26.38
CA LEU A 200 7.91 0.99 26.08
C LEU A 200 6.89 0.84 27.22
N ASP A 201 6.63 1.93 27.94
CA ASP A 201 5.64 1.95 29.05
C ASP A 201 4.18 2.17 28.56
N ARG A 202 3.97 2.45 27.28
CA ARG A 202 2.67 2.84 26.70
C ARG A 202 2.23 1.89 25.60
N TYR A 203 0.93 1.61 25.59
CA TYR A 203 0.27 0.88 24.51
C TYR A 203 -0.85 1.73 23.96
N TYR A 204 -1.07 1.61 22.67
CA TYR A 204 -2.09 2.38 21.97
C TYR A 204 -3.27 1.47 21.64
N SER A 205 -4.47 2.01 21.76
CA SER A 205 -5.66 1.36 21.24
C SER A 205 -6.45 2.39 20.47
N PHE A 206 -6.80 2.05 19.24
CA PHE A 206 -7.68 2.89 18.46
C PHE A 206 -9.05 2.93 19.12
N GLN A 207 -9.63 4.12 19.22
CA GLN A 207 -10.99 4.28 19.71
C GLN A 207 -11.93 3.43 18.84
N ALA A 208 -12.99 2.90 19.45
CA ALA A 208 -14.03 2.24 18.67
C ALA A 208 -14.70 3.30 17.77
N PRO A 209 -15.07 2.95 16.52
CA PRO A 209 -15.85 3.86 15.69
C PRO A 209 -17.17 4.20 16.39
N ASP A 210 -17.59 5.47 16.30
CA ASP A 210 -18.81 5.97 16.95
C ASP A 210 -20.08 5.24 16.46
N GLU A 211 -20.10 4.75 15.22
CA GLU A 211 -21.19 3.97 14.64
C GLU A 211 -20.69 2.77 13.83
N SER A 212 -21.38 1.62 13.93
CA SER A 212 -21.20 0.51 12.99
C SER A 212 -21.84 0.87 11.65
N GLY A 213 -21.08 1.54 10.79
CA GLY A 213 -21.48 1.85 9.42
C GLY A 213 -21.77 0.60 8.57
N PRO A 214 -22.21 0.78 7.31
CA PRO A 214 -22.38 -0.34 6.38
C PRO A 214 -21.06 -1.08 6.16
N PRO A 215 -21.09 -2.34 5.69
CA PRO A 215 -19.86 -3.07 5.36
C PRO A 215 -18.97 -2.27 4.42
N GLN A 216 -17.73 -2.02 4.85
CA GLN A 216 -16.74 -1.27 4.09
C GLN A 216 -15.77 -2.20 3.36
N VAL A 217 -15.12 -1.67 2.33
CA VAL A 217 -14.13 -2.36 1.53
C VAL A 217 -12.87 -1.51 1.42
N THR A 218 -11.71 -2.12 1.66
CA THR A 218 -10.43 -1.47 1.42
C THR A 218 -9.98 -1.74 -0.01
N MET A 219 -9.71 -0.69 -0.78
CA MET A 219 -9.17 -0.80 -2.14
C MET A 219 -8.34 0.42 -2.50
N ASP A 220 -7.45 0.27 -3.49
CA ASP A 220 -6.74 1.39 -4.10
C ASP A 220 -7.58 2.07 -5.21
N GLY A 221 -7.15 3.25 -5.65
CA GLY A 221 -7.88 4.04 -6.66
C GLY A 221 -7.99 3.36 -8.02
N ASN A 222 -6.97 2.61 -8.47
CA ASN A 222 -7.02 1.89 -9.73
C ASN A 222 -8.06 0.76 -9.67
N THR A 223 -8.10 0.01 -8.56
CA THR A 223 -9.12 -1.01 -8.31
C THR A 223 -10.51 -0.39 -8.29
N ALA A 224 -10.70 0.74 -7.60
CA ALA A 224 -11.98 1.44 -7.56
C ALA A 224 -12.47 1.87 -8.95
N ILE A 225 -11.60 2.46 -9.77
CA ILE A 225 -11.91 2.84 -11.16
C ILE A 225 -12.31 1.61 -11.97
N THR A 226 -11.55 0.51 -11.89
CA THR A 226 -11.88 -0.71 -12.63
C THR A 226 -13.23 -1.29 -12.22
N LEU A 227 -13.52 -1.38 -10.92
CA LEU A 227 -14.82 -1.87 -10.43
C LEU A 227 -15.96 -0.95 -10.85
N GLY A 228 -15.75 0.36 -10.82
CA GLY A 228 -16.70 1.36 -11.31
C GLY A 228 -17.02 1.18 -12.80
N LEU A 229 -16.00 0.99 -13.65
CA LEU A 229 -16.19 0.72 -15.08
C LEU A 229 -16.99 -0.57 -15.33
N LEU A 230 -16.63 -1.66 -14.63
CA LEU A 230 -17.32 -2.94 -14.76
C LEU A 230 -18.80 -2.84 -14.38
N THR A 231 -19.07 -2.17 -13.25
CA THR A 231 -20.41 -1.91 -12.71
C THR A 231 -21.20 -0.99 -13.65
N GLY A 232 -20.55 0.01 -14.24
CA GLY A 232 -21.12 0.91 -15.23
C GLY A 232 -21.39 0.27 -16.60
N GLY A 233 -21.14 -1.03 -16.77
CA GLY A 233 -21.49 -1.76 -17.98
C GLY A 233 -20.42 -1.76 -19.08
N VAL A 234 -19.21 -1.27 -18.81
CA VAL A 234 -18.10 -1.30 -19.77
C VAL A 234 -17.71 -2.74 -20.08
N ARG A 235 -17.58 -3.08 -21.36
CA ARG A 235 -17.19 -4.42 -21.83
C ARG A 235 -16.01 -4.43 -22.78
N TYR A 236 -15.61 -3.30 -23.34
CA TYR A 236 -14.57 -3.25 -24.36
C TYR A 236 -13.56 -2.18 -24.05
N GLY A 237 -12.30 -2.44 -24.36
CA GLY A 237 -11.25 -1.45 -24.22
C GLY A 237 -9.93 -1.90 -24.79
N SER A 238 -8.99 -0.95 -24.84
CA SER A 238 -7.63 -1.20 -25.26
C SER A 238 -6.66 -0.21 -24.63
N GLY A 239 -5.41 -0.64 -24.45
CA GLY A 239 -4.40 0.14 -23.77
C GLY A 239 -2.99 -0.31 -24.10
N TYR A 240 -2.04 0.55 -23.78
CA TYR A 240 -0.62 0.24 -23.77
C TYR A 240 -0.11 0.33 -22.32
N PRO A 241 0.77 -0.57 -21.85
CA PRO A 241 1.26 -0.55 -20.47
C PRO A 241 2.10 0.70 -20.19
N ILE A 242 1.74 1.45 -19.15
CA ILE A 242 2.51 2.58 -18.62
C ILE A 242 2.20 2.77 -17.13
N THR A 243 3.20 3.03 -16.30
CA THR A 243 2.98 3.37 -14.88
C THR A 243 2.33 4.75 -14.76
N PRO A 244 1.29 4.97 -13.94
CA PRO A 244 0.57 4.02 -13.07
C PRO A 244 -0.73 3.42 -13.65
N TRP A 245 -0.98 3.53 -14.96
CA TRP A 245 -2.17 3.00 -15.66
C TRP A 245 -2.20 1.46 -15.77
N SER A 246 -1.04 0.79 -15.86
CA SER A 246 -0.94 -0.65 -16.17
C SER A 246 -1.80 -1.56 -15.27
N THR A 247 -2.00 -1.22 -14.00
CA THR A 247 -2.83 -2.03 -13.10
C THR A 247 -4.30 -2.06 -13.54
N ILE A 248 -4.86 -0.91 -13.97
CA ILE A 248 -6.22 -0.85 -14.52
C ILE A 248 -6.32 -1.73 -15.78
N MET A 249 -5.33 -1.61 -16.65
CA MET A 249 -5.23 -2.40 -17.88
C MET A 249 -5.23 -3.91 -17.59
N GLU A 250 -4.39 -4.36 -16.66
CA GLU A 250 -4.28 -5.77 -16.26
C GLU A 250 -5.58 -6.30 -15.64
N MET A 251 -6.20 -5.52 -14.76
CA MET A 251 -7.47 -5.91 -14.14
C MET A 251 -8.58 -6.00 -15.19
N LEU A 252 -8.72 -5.02 -16.08
CA LEU A 252 -9.73 -5.06 -17.14
C LEU A 252 -9.48 -6.23 -18.10
N ARG A 253 -8.23 -6.50 -18.48
CA ARG A 253 -7.88 -7.68 -19.29
C ARG A 253 -8.29 -8.99 -18.65
N ALA A 254 -8.16 -9.11 -17.34
CA ALA A 254 -8.59 -10.30 -16.60
C ALA A 254 -10.12 -10.38 -16.37
N GLN A 255 -10.80 -9.23 -16.23
CA GLN A 255 -12.21 -9.18 -15.84
C GLN A 255 -13.18 -9.11 -17.03
N LEU A 256 -12.89 -8.30 -18.06
CA LEU A 256 -13.82 -8.08 -19.18
C LEU A 256 -14.29 -9.39 -19.87
N PRO A 257 -13.43 -10.40 -20.12
CA PRO A 257 -13.87 -11.66 -20.72
C PRO A 257 -14.94 -12.40 -19.92
N LYS A 258 -14.95 -12.27 -18.59
CA LYS A 258 -15.95 -12.88 -17.71
C LYS A 258 -17.35 -12.28 -17.89
N TYR A 259 -17.43 -11.09 -18.47
CA TYR A 259 -18.66 -10.37 -18.75
C TYR A 259 -18.97 -10.29 -20.25
N GLY A 260 -18.37 -11.18 -21.07
CA GLY A 260 -18.56 -11.20 -22.52
C GLY A 260 -17.85 -10.07 -23.28
N GLY A 261 -16.89 -9.42 -22.61
CA GLY A 261 -16.11 -8.31 -23.13
C GLY A 261 -14.72 -8.71 -23.63
N LEU A 262 -13.95 -7.72 -24.09
CA LEU A 262 -12.58 -7.89 -24.57
C LEU A 262 -11.73 -6.68 -24.19
N PHE A 263 -10.52 -6.93 -23.69
CA PHE A 263 -9.48 -5.92 -23.56
C PHE A 263 -8.30 -6.27 -24.48
N VAL A 264 -7.84 -5.31 -25.29
CA VAL A 264 -6.68 -5.51 -26.18
C VAL A 264 -5.48 -4.71 -25.67
N GLN A 265 -4.38 -5.41 -25.39
CA GLN A 265 -3.09 -4.75 -25.20
C GLN A 265 -2.51 -4.47 -26.60
N ALA A 266 -2.38 -3.19 -26.94
CA ALA A 266 -1.83 -2.77 -28.23
C ALA A 266 -0.30 -2.66 -28.19
N GLU A 267 0.29 -2.40 -29.34
CA GLU A 267 1.72 -2.18 -29.56
C GLU A 267 2.21 -0.80 -29.08
N ASP A 268 1.34 0.21 -29.10
CA ASP A 268 1.60 1.58 -28.65
C ASP A 268 0.30 2.31 -28.28
N GLU A 269 0.41 3.57 -27.86
CA GLU A 269 -0.74 4.40 -27.49
C GLU A 269 -1.63 4.81 -28.67
N LEU A 270 -1.09 4.92 -29.89
CA LEU A 270 -1.83 5.29 -31.10
C LEU A 270 -2.77 4.16 -31.53
N ALA A 271 -2.24 2.93 -31.61
CA ALA A 271 -3.01 1.73 -31.85
C ALA A 271 -4.04 1.50 -30.73
N ALA A 272 -3.64 1.68 -29.46
CA ALA A 272 -4.54 1.51 -28.34
C ALA A 272 -5.78 2.42 -28.40
N VAL A 273 -5.65 3.70 -28.76
CA VAL A 273 -6.83 4.60 -28.87
C VAL A 273 -7.64 4.29 -30.12
N SER A 274 -6.98 3.96 -31.23
CA SER A 274 -7.65 3.62 -32.50
C SER A 274 -8.52 2.36 -32.37
N ILE A 275 -8.03 1.33 -31.67
CA ILE A 275 -8.81 0.11 -31.36
C ILE A 275 -10.00 0.43 -30.46
N ALA A 276 -9.83 1.28 -29.45
CA ALA A 276 -10.92 1.65 -28.54
C ALA A 276 -12.02 2.42 -29.29
N ILE A 277 -11.64 3.34 -30.17
CA ILE A 277 -12.55 4.03 -31.07
C ILE A 277 -13.27 3.06 -32.00
N GLY A 278 -12.58 2.04 -32.53
CA GLY A 278 -13.19 0.99 -33.33
C GLY A 278 -14.25 0.19 -32.57
N PHE A 279 -13.99 -0.16 -31.30
CA PHE A 279 -15.00 -0.74 -30.43
C PHE A 279 -16.18 0.21 -30.22
N ALA A 280 -15.91 1.50 -30.00
CA ALA A 280 -16.95 2.50 -29.78
C ALA A 280 -17.87 2.66 -31.00
N TYR A 281 -17.27 2.75 -32.19
CA TYR A 281 -17.96 2.84 -33.47
C TYR A 281 -18.89 1.62 -33.73
N SER A 282 -18.55 0.45 -33.18
CA SER A 282 -19.40 -0.75 -33.27
C SER A 282 -20.67 -0.70 -32.39
N GLY A 283 -20.94 0.42 -31.72
CA GLY A 283 -22.11 0.63 -30.86
C GLY A 283 -21.90 0.14 -29.42
N ARG A 284 -20.65 0.09 -28.95
CA ARG A 284 -20.31 -0.29 -27.57
C ARG A 284 -19.70 0.89 -26.83
N LEU A 285 -19.85 0.96 -25.52
CA LEU A 285 -19.00 1.85 -24.74
C LEU A 285 -17.61 1.23 -24.64
N ALA A 286 -16.59 1.98 -25.08
CA ALA A 286 -15.20 1.55 -25.04
C ALA A 286 -14.36 2.44 -24.12
N ILE A 287 -13.29 1.85 -23.60
CA ILE A 287 -12.35 2.55 -22.71
C ILE A 287 -10.92 2.44 -23.22
N THR A 288 -10.17 3.49 -23.00
CA THR A 288 -8.70 3.48 -23.08
C THR A 288 -8.15 4.31 -21.93
N GLY A 289 -6.83 4.28 -21.73
CA GLY A 289 -6.20 5.10 -20.71
C GLY A 289 -4.70 5.09 -20.85
N SER A 290 -4.07 5.98 -20.09
CA SER A 290 -2.62 6.16 -20.06
C SER A 290 -2.23 7.10 -18.90
N SER A 291 -1.04 7.67 -18.99
CA SER A 291 -0.55 8.82 -18.24
C SER A 291 0.00 9.88 -19.22
N GLY A 292 0.43 11.05 -18.75
CA GLY A 292 0.81 12.22 -19.56
C GLY A 292 1.45 11.93 -20.92
N PRO A 293 2.58 11.18 -21.03
CA PRO A 293 3.21 10.88 -22.32
C PRO A 293 2.31 10.16 -23.32
N GLY A 294 1.56 9.17 -22.86
CA GLY A 294 0.68 8.41 -23.72
C GLY A 294 -0.63 9.14 -23.99
N ILE A 295 -1.08 10.04 -23.10
CA ILE A 295 -2.16 10.98 -23.42
C ILE A 295 -1.75 11.93 -24.54
N SER A 296 -0.50 12.41 -24.56
CA SER A 296 0.04 13.23 -25.67
C SER A 296 -0.08 12.53 -27.02
N LEU A 297 0.27 11.23 -27.07
CA LEU A 297 0.23 10.46 -28.31
C LEU A 297 -1.21 10.24 -28.80
N LYS A 298 -2.19 10.14 -27.89
CA LYS A 298 -3.58 9.87 -28.26
C LYS A 298 -4.33 11.07 -28.85
N GLN A 299 -3.81 12.29 -28.73
CA GLN A 299 -4.56 13.53 -29.02
C GLN A 299 -5.16 13.58 -30.43
N GLU A 300 -4.43 13.16 -31.47
CA GLU A 300 -4.94 13.15 -32.85
C GLU A 300 -6.21 12.31 -32.99
N ALA A 301 -6.18 11.08 -32.47
CA ALA A 301 -7.32 10.17 -32.53
C ALA A 301 -8.49 10.63 -31.63
N LEU A 302 -8.19 11.29 -30.49
CA LEU A 302 -9.23 11.88 -29.63
C LEU A 302 -9.93 13.06 -30.32
N GLY A 303 -9.18 13.91 -31.04
CA GLY A 303 -9.75 14.95 -31.88
C GLY A 303 -10.66 14.37 -32.97
N TRP A 304 -10.23 13.27 -33.60
CA TRP A 304 -11.07 12.56 -34.57
C TRP A 304 -12.34 11.98 -33.94
N ALA A 305 -12.25 11.31 -32.79
CA ALA A 305 -13.40 10.77 -32.08
C ALA A 305 -14.41 11.86 -31.69
N THR A 306 -13.92 13.04 -31.29
CA THR A 306 -14.75 14.21 -31.00
C THR A 306 -15.47 14.70 -32.26
N MET A 307 -14.75 14.87 -33.36
CA MET A 307 -15.33 15.28 -34.65
C MET A 307 -16.38 14.29 -35.16
N ALA A 308 -16.19 12.99 -34.91
CA ALA A 308 -17.11 11.93 -35.30
C ALA A 308 -18.22 11.65 -34.27
N GLU A 309 -18.27 12.40 -33.16
CA GLU A 309 -19.21 12.21 -32.05
C GLU A 309 -19.20 10.78 -31.46
N ILE A 310 -18.03 10.14 -31.41
CA ILE A 310 -17.88 8.76 -30.94
C ILE A 310 -17.71 8.74 -29.41
N PRO A 311 -18.56 8.01 -28.67
CA PRO A 311 -18.47 7.93 -27.21
C PRO A 311 -17.26 7.10 -26.76
N LEU A 312 -16.35 7.72 -26.01
CA LEU A 312 -15.14 7.09 -25.49
C LEU A 312 -14.84 7.58 -24.07
N VAL A 313 -14.44 6.67 -23.17
CA VAL A 313 -13.89 7.05 -21.86
C VAL A 313 -12.38 6.90 -21.90
N VAL A 314 -11.67 7.98 -21.56
CA VAL A 314 -10.21 8.02 -21.47
C VAL A 314 -9.81 8.28 -20.04
N ILE A 315 -9.07 7.34 -19.44
CA ILE A 315 -8.54 7.50 -18.09
C ILE A 315 -7.11 8.05 -18.17
N ASN A 316 -6.91 9.26 -17.65
CA ASN A 316 -5.58 9.81 -17.43
C ASN A 316 -5.18 9.61 -15.95
N VAL A 317 -4.30 8.64 -15.68
CA VAL A 317 -3.71 8.48 -14.36
C VAL A 317 -2.44 9.33 -14.29
N GLN A 318 -2.58 10.56 -13.82
CA GLN A 318 -1.53 11.58 -13.84
C GLN A 318 -0.31 11.17 -13.00
N ARG A 319 0.88 11.52 -13.50
CA ARG A 319 2.19 11.30 -12.86
C ARG A 319 3.10 12.51 -13.13
N GLY A 320 4.22 12.62 -12.42
CA GLY A 320 5.16 13.73 -12.59
C GLY A 320 5.66 13.89 -14.02
N GLY A 321 5.53 15.10 -14.56
CA GLY A 321 6.00 15.51 -15.89
C GLY A 321 7.15 16.53 -15.84
N PRO A 322 7.51 17.19 -16.97
CA PRO A 322 7.12 16.90 -18.35
C PRO A 322 7.92 15.73 -18.96
N SER A 323 7.57 15.33 -20.18
CA SER A 323 8.21 14.21 -20.91
C SER A 323 8.14 12.92 -20.07
N THR A 324 9.23 12.15 -19.95
CA THR A 324 9.28 10.96 -19.07
C THR A 324 8.95 11.33 -17.62
N GLY A 325 9.42 12.51 -17.17
CA GLY A 325 9.20 13.07 -15.85
C GLY A 325 9.61 12.14 -14.70
N LEU A 326 8.71 11.97 -13.74
CA LEU A 326 8.88 11.16 -12.53
C LEU A 326 7.79 10.08 -12.48
N PRO A 327 8.00 8.91 -13.13
CA PRO A 327 6.93 7.92 -13.35
C PRO A 327 6.28 7.35 -12.10
N THR A 328 6.97 7.38 -10.95
CA THR A 328 6.49 6.86 -9.67
C THR A 328 6.04 7.95 -8.70
N ASN A 329 6.12 9.23 -9.10
CA ASN A 329 5.64 10.36 -8.31
C ASN A 329 4.32 10.88 -8.86
N VAL A 330 3.50 11.40 -7.95
CA VAL A 330 2.18 11.96 -8.27
C VAL A 330 2.34 13.44 -8.59
N GLU A 331 1.66 13.89 -9.63
CA GLU A 331 1.53 15.31 -9.98
C GLU A 331 0.17 15.51 -10.67
N GLN A 332 -0.34 16.75 -10.67
CA GLN A 332 -1.62 17.11 -11.29
C GLN A 332 -1.42 18.12 -12.43
N SER A 333 -0.42 17.87 -13.26
CA SER A 333 0.06 18.79 -14.30
C SER A 333 -0.60 18.63 -15.67
N ASP A 334 -1.45 17.62 -15.86
CA ASP A 334 -1.98 17.29 -17.19
C ASP A 334 -3.31 17.99 -17.50
N LEU A 335 -3.78 18.88 -16.60
CA LEU A 335 -5.09 19.54 -16.75
C LEU A 335 -5.22 20.31 -18.08
N LEU A 336 -4.24 21.14 -18.42
CA LEU A 336 -4.29 21.92 -19.66
C LEU A 336 -4.19 21.03 -20.90
N GLN A 337 -3.43 19.94 -20.82
CA GLN A 337 -3.38 18.95 -21.89
C GLN A 337 -4.72 18.24 -22.08
N ALA A 338 -5.42 17.92 -20.99
CA ALA A 338 -6.73 17.28 -21.06
C ALA A 338 -7.82 18.19 -21.64
N ILE A 339 -7.74 19.51 -21.41
CA ILE A 339 -8.72 20.49 -21.89
C ILE A 339 -8.42 20.95 -23.32
N TYR A 340 -7.16 21.21 -23.66
CA TYR A 340 -6.75 21.89 -24.89
C TYR A 340 -5.84 21.04 -25.81
N GLY A 341 -5.67 19.76 -25.52
CA GLY A 341 -4.71 18.90 -26.24
C GLY A 341 -5.12 18.54 -27.68
N SER A 342 -6.40 18.69 -28.02
CA SER A 342 -6.99 18.39 -29.33
C SER A 342 -7.74 19.58 -29.91
#